data_AF-A0A009RNX4-F1
#
_entry.id   AF-A0A009RNX4-F1
#
_cell.length_a   1.000
_cell.length_b   1.000
_cell.length_c   1.000
_cell.angle_alpha   90.00
_cell.angle_beta   90.00
_cell.angle_gamma   90.00
#
_symmetry.space_group_name_H-M   'P 1'
#
loop_
_entity.id
_entity.type
_entity.pdbx_description
1 polymer ?
#
loop_
_entity_poly.entity_id
_entity_poly.type
_entity_poly.pdbx_seq_one_letter_code
_entity_poly.pdbx_strand_id
1 'polypeptide(L)'
;MKKPTHKIYHTTNWPAYNRALMSRGNIAIWFDPATQWYAPSKGKQGRNQTYSDAAIQCCLMIKSLFRLSLRMVTGCVQSLIKLCGLNWTAPDYSTLCRRQKHINIAISYQKSSDGLHLLIDSTGMKFLGEGEWKRKKHGPEYRRQWRKLHMGIDAKTLQIRAVQLTTNNVSD
;
A
#
# COMPACT_ATOMS: atom_id res chain seq x y z
N MET A 1 -47.20 -35.43 -4.26
CA MET A 1 -45.91 -35.32 -4.98
C MET A 1 -44.75 -35.44 -3.98
N LYS A 2 -43.81 -36.38 -4.18
CA LYS A 2 -42.62 -36.52 -3.31
C LYS A 2 -41.61 -35.43 -3.66
N LYS A 3 -41.07 -34.73 -2.64
CA LYS A 3 -40.01 -33.72 -2.84
C LYS A 3 -38.75 -34.38 -3.43
N PRO A 4 -38.10 -33.78 -4.44
CA PRO A 4 -36.86 -34.30 -4.97
C PRO A 4 -35.77 -34.26 -3.90
N THR A 5 -34.95 -35.33 -3.85
CA THR A 5 -33.82 -35.45 -2.94
C THR A 5 -32.75 -34.39 -3.25
N HIS A 6 -32.22 -33.76 -2.21
CA HIS A 6 -31.17 -32.75 -2.34
C HIS A 6 -29.93 -33.35 -2.99
N LYS A 7 -29.46 -32.76 -4.10
CA LYS A 7 -28.18 -33.10 -4.71
C LYS A 7 -27.05 -32.68 -3.76
N ILE A 8 -26.29 -33.66 -3.28
CA ILE A 8 -25.06 -33.42 -2.52
C ILE A 8 -23.94 -33.22 -3.54
N TYR A 9 -23.45 -31.98 -3.66
CA TYR A 9 -22.32 -31.67 -4.52
C TYR A 9 -21.02 -31.99 -3.76
N HIS A 10 -20.25 -32.95 -4.25
CA HIS A 10 -18.90 -33.24 -3.74
C HIS A 10 -17.86 -32.43 -4.51
N THR A 11 -17.11 -31.59 -3.79
CA THR A 11 -16.05 -30.76 -4.36
C THR A 11 -14.80 -31.62 -4.65
N THR A 12 -14.65 -32.10 -5.88
CA THR A 12 -13.55 -33.00 -6.28
C THR A 12 -12.20 -32.31 -6.40
N ASN A 13 -12.17 -30.97 -6.48
CA ASN A 13 -10.96 -30.18 -6.67
C ASN A 13 -10.39 -29.58 -5.38
N TRP A 14 -10.88 -29.97 -4.20
CA TRP A 14 -10.47 -29.39 -2.91
C TRP A 14 -8.94 -29.32 -2.70
N PRO A 15 -8.15 -30.38 -3.00
CA PRO A 15 -6.70 -30.31 -2.85
C PRO A 15 -6.04 -29.26 -3.75
N ALA A 16 -6.52 -29.12 -4.99
CA ALA A 16 -6.01 -28.14 -5.94
C ALA A 16 -6.41 -26.71 -5.53
N TYR A 17 -7.66 -26.51 -5.11
CA TYR A 17 -8.15 -25.24 -4.60
C TYR A 17 -7.37 -24.79 -3.35
N ASN A 18 -7.11 -25.71 -2.41
CA ASN A 18 -6.32 -25.40 -1.22
C ASN A 18 -4.87 -25.01 -1.55
N ARG A 19 -4.21 -25.74 -2.47
CA ARG A 19 -2.88 -25.33 -2.97
C ARG A 19 -2.91 -23.96 -3.61
N ALA A 20 -3.96 -23.64 -4.37
CA ALA A 20 -4.13 -22.31 -4.94
C ALA A 20 -4.25 -21.24 -3.84
N LEU A 21 -5.03 -21.48 -2.78
CA LEU A 21 -5.12 -20.55 -1.63
C LEU A 21 -3.78 -20.35 -0.92
N MET A 22 -3.02 -21.42 -0.69
CA MET A 22 -1.67 -21.32 -0.11
C MET A 22 -0.73 -20.52 -1.02
N SER A 23 -0.75 -20.79 -2.33
CA SER A 23 0.09 -20.08 -3.29
C SER A 23 -0.22 -18.58 -3.37
N ARG A 24 -1.48 -18.18 -3.14
CA ARG A 24 -1.88 -16.76 -3.07
C ARG A 24 -1.23 -16.03 -1.89
N GLY A 25 -0.95 -16.73 -0.79
CA GLY A 25 -0.25 -16.19 0.38
C GLY A 25 1.27 -16.31 0.32
N ASN A 26 1.82 -17.03 -0.67
CA ASN A 26 3.26 -17.23 -0.81
C ASN A 26 3.88 -15.98 -1.45
N ILE A 27 4.46 -15.11 -0.62
CA ILE A 27 5.06 -13.86 -1.07
C ILE A 27 6.58 -13.99 -0.99
N ALA A 28 7.22 -14.04 -2.15
CA ALA A 28 8.67 -13.84 -2.26
C ALA A 28 8.95 -12.33 -2.37
N ILE A 29 9.80 -11.81 -1.49
CA ILE A 29 10.28 -10.42 -1.53
C ILE A 29 11.76 -10.45 -1.88
N TRP A 30 12.12 -9.77 -2.96
CA TRP A 30 13.52 -9.50 -3.33
C TRP A 30 13.69 -8.02 -3.62
N PHE A 31 14.91 -7.53 -3.49
CA PHE A 31 15.28 -6.20 -3.95
C PHE A 31 16.12 -6.34 -5.22
N ASP A 32 15.88 -5.45 -6.18
CA ASP A 32 16.76 -5.32 -7.34
C ASP A 32 18.09 -4.65 -6.90
N PRO A 33 19.25 -5.33 -6.96
CA PRO A 33 20.53 -4.78 -6.56
C PRO A 33 20.95 -3.52 -7.32
N ALA A 34 20.39 -3.29 -8.52
CA ALA A 34 20.64 -2.08 -9.30
C ALA A 34 19.87 -0.85 -8.77
N THR A 35 18.95 -1.04 -7.81
CA THR A 35 18.20 0.06 -7.20
C THR A 35 19.15 1.03 -6.50
N GLN A 36 19.04 2.32 -6.85
CA GLN A 36 19.74 3.37 -6.14
C GLN A 36 19.16 3.54 -4.73
N TRP A 37 19.68 2.79 -3.76
CA TRP A 37 19.21 2.80 -2.38
C TRP A 37 19.60 4.08 -1.63
N TYR A 38 20.82 4.56 -1.87
CA TYR A 38 21.35 5.78 -1.28
C TYR A 38 21.13 6.99 -2.20
N ALA A 39 20.79 8.14 -1.62
CA ALA A 39 20.55 9.34 -2.41
C ALA A 39 21.87 9.88 -2.99
N PRO A 40 21.86 10.43 -4.22
CA PRO A 40 23.03 11.06 -4.80
C PRO A 40 23.34 12.37 -4.05
N SER A 41 24.62 12.73 -3.98
CA SER A 41 25.03 14.02 -3.42
C SER A 41 24.46 15.15 -4.28
N LYS A 42 23.74 16.10 -3.66
CA LYS A 42 23.14 17.23 -4.38
C LYS A 42 24.08 18.42 -4.56
N GLY A 43 25.31 18.36 -4.04
CA GLY A 43 26.32 19.43 -4.14
C GLY A 43 25.90 20.77 -3.51
N LYS A 44 24.79 20.81 -2.77
CA LYS A 44 24.26 22.02 -2.13
C LYS A 44 24.71 22.10 -0.67
N GLN A 45 24.86 23.31 -0.15
CA GLN A 45 25.19 23.56 1.24
C GLN A 45 24.03 23.12 2.15
N GLY A 46 24.29 22.20 3.09
CA GLY A 46 23.30 21.60 3.99
C GLY A 46 23.45 20.08 4.13
N ARG A 47 22.65 19.47 5.02
CA ARG A 47 22.69 18.02 5.22
C ARG A 47 22.07 17.30 4.01
N ASN A 48 22.89 16.57 3.28
CA ASN A 48 22.42 15.68 2.21
C ASN A 48 21.50 14.59 2.75
N GLN A 49 20.54 14.17 1.92
CA GLN A 49 19.74 12.99 2.20
C GLN A 49 20.63 11.74 2.10
N THR A 50 20.52 10.82 3.06
CA THR A 50 21.26 9.55 3.02
C THR A 50 20.56 8.54 2.10
N TYR A 51 19.23 8.48 2.16
CA TYR A 51 18.43 7.50 1.41
C TYR A 51 17.66 8.16 0.26
N SER A 52 17.56 7.43 -0.85
CA SER A 52 16.76 7.82 -2.01
C SER A 52 15.25 7.77 -1.71
N ASP A 53 14.44 8.43 -2.53
CA ASP A 53 12.98 8.31 -2.43
C ASP A 53 12.51 6.87 -2.67
N ALA A 54 13.19 6.13 -3.56
CA ALA A 54 12.88 4.72 -3.83
C ALA A 54 13.04 3.84 -2.58
N ALA A 55 14.13 4.02 -1.82
CA ALA A 55 14.34 3.28 -0.57
C ALA A 55 13.26 3.61 0.47
N ILE A 56 12.92 4.89 0.65
CA ILE A 56 11.87 5.32 1.58
C ILE A 56 10.50 4.76 1.16
N GLN A 57 10.15 4.87 -0.11
CA GLN A 57 8.88 4.36 -0.65
C GLN A 57 8.78 2.84 -0.45
N CYS A 58 9.86 2.10 -0.70
CA CYS A 58 9.91 0.66 -0.46
C CYS A 58 9.63 0.32 1.01
N CYS A 59 10.30 0.99 1.95
CA CYS A 59 10.05 0.79 3.38
C CYS A 59 8.60 1.12 3.76
N LEU A 60 8.04 2.23 3.28
CA LEU A 60 6.65 2.62 3.57
C LEU A 60 5.62 1.68 2.94
N MET A 61 5.94 1.07 1.81
CA MET A 61 5.12 0.05 1.18
C MET A 61 5.09 -1.23 2.03
N ILE A 62 6.25 -1.75 2.44
CA ILE A 62 6.34 -2.90 3.35
C ILE A 62 5.57 -2.62 4.65
N LYS A 63 5.75 -1.43 5.22
CA LYS A 63 5.01 -1.00 6.40
C LYS A 63 3.49 -1.10 6.19
N SER A 64 3.00 -0.66 5.04
CA SER A 64 1.56 -0.59 4.75
C SER A 64 0.97 -1.96 4.42
N LEU A 65 1.67 -2.77 3.62
CA LEU A 65 1.26 -4.12 3.24
C LEU A 65 1.18 -5.04 4.46
N PHE A 66 2.19 -5.02 5.31
CA PHE A 66 2.27 -5.88 6.50
C PHE A 66 1.73 -5.22 7.78
N ARG A 67 1.17 -4.01 7.67
CA ARG A 67 0.60 -3.23 8.79
C ARG A 67 1.58 -3.07 9.97
N LEU A 68 2.86 -2.88 9.67
CA LEU A 68 3.92 -2.77 10.67
C LEU A 68 4.00 -1.35 11.26
N SER A 69 4.49 -1.26 12.50
CA SER A 69 4.93 0.02 13.06
C SER A 69 6.24 0.49 12.42
N LEU A 70 6.58 1.78 12.56
CA LEU A 70 7.81 2.33 11.95
C LEU A 70 9.10 1.67 12.46
N ARG A 71 9.13 1.22 13.72
CA ARG A 71 10.30 0.50 14.26
C ARG A 71 10.35 -0.94 13.75
N MET A 72 9.19 -1.60 13.66
CA MET A 72 9.10 -2.96 13.12
C MET A 72 9.51 -3.01 11.65
N VAL A 73 9.12 -2.02 10.84
CA VAL A 73 9.52 -2.02 9.43
C VAL A 73 11.02 -1.80 9.25
N THR A 74 11.66 -0.97 10.08
CA THR A 74 13.14 -0.86 10.07
C THR A 74 13.77 -2.24 10.29
N GLY A 75 13.36 -2.97 11.32
CA GLY A 75 13.88 -4.32 11.59
C GLY A 75 13.56 -5.34 10.48
N CYS A 76 12.34 -5.32 9.94
CA CYS A 76 11.93 -6.18 8.83
C CYS A 76 12.79 -5.94 7.58
N VAL A 77 13.00 -4.68 7.20
CA VAL A 77 13.82 -4.31 6.04
C VAL A 77 15.29 -4.68 6.27
N GLN A 78 15.84 -4.52 7.49
CA GLN A 78 17.19 -4.99 7.82
C GLN A 78 17.35 -6.50 7.58
N SER A 79 16.38 -7.29 8.04
CA SER A 79 16.38 -8.74 7.82
C SER A 79 16.28 -9.11 6.34
N LEU A 80 15.42 -8.43 5.58
CA LEU A 80 15.27 -8.68 4.15
C LEU A 80 16.56 -8.32 3.37
N ILE A 81 17.19 -7.19 3.68
CA ILE A 81 18.47 -6.77 3.07
C ILE A 81 19.55 -7.81 3.34
N LYS A 82 19.65 -8.30 4.59
CA LYS A 82 20.60 -9.35 4.98
C LYS A 82 20.32 -10.66 4.24
N LEU A 83 19.06 -11.06 4.14
CA LEU A 83 18.64 -12.30 3.44
C LEU A 83 18.94 -12.22 1.93
N CYS A 84 18.84 -11.04 1.34
CA CYS A 84 19.19 -10.79 -0.07
C CYS A 84 20.71 -10.59 -0.29
N GLY A 85 21.55 -10.63 0.75
CA GLY A 85 23.00 -10.45 0.62
C GLY A 85 23.44 -9.05 0.18
N LEU A 86 22.66 -8.02 0.50
CA LEU A 86 22.90 -6.65 0.04
C LEU A 86 23.67 -5.84 1.09
N ASN A 87 24.61 -5.01 0.62
CA ASN A 87 25.43 -4.12 1.47
C ASN A 87 24.71 -2.80 1.81
N TRP A 88 23.38 -2.85 1.95
CA TRP A 88 22.57 -1.67 2.25
C TRP A 88 22.28 -1.57 3.74
N THR A 89 21.97 -0.36 4.18
CA THR A 89 21.47 -0.09 5.52
C THR A 89 20.00 0.31 5.44
N ALA A 90 19.18 -0.15 6.38
CA ALA A 90 17.78 0.24 6.41
C ALA A 90 17.62 1.64 7.03
N PRO A 91 16.72 2.48 6.50
CA PRO A 91 16.35 3.74 7.15
C PRO A 91 15.80 3.53 8.56
N ASP A 92 16.24 4.36 9.51
CA ASP A 92 15.67 4.37 10.85
C ASP A 92 14.24 4.94 10.88
N TYR A 93 13.51 4.66 11.97
CA TYR A 93 12.12 5.08 12.12
C TYR A 93 11.94 6.61 12.07
N SER A 94 12.95 7.37 12.52
CA SER A 94 12.88 8.84 12.55
C SER A 94 13.03 9.43 11.15
N THR A 95 13.88 8.82 10.33
CA THR A 95 14.08 9.14 8.92
C THR A 95 12.84 8.81 8.11
N LEU A 96 12.26 7.62 8.31
CA LEU A 96 11.00 7.22 7.68
C LEU A 96 9.86 8.18 8.05
N CYS A 97 9.71 8.50 9.35
CA CYS A 97 8.67 9.41 9.83
C CYS A 97 8.76 10.79 9.17
N ARG A 98 9.95 11.39 9.15
CA ARG A 98 10.16 12.72 8.55
C ARG A 98 9.97 12.71 7.04
N ARG A 99 10.47 11.68 6.35
CA ARG A 99 10.38 11.58 4.89
C ARG A 99 8.98 11.26 4.41
N GLN A 100 8.19 10.49 5.16
CA GLN A 100 6.80 10.17 4.81
C GLN A 100 5.94 11.43 4.59
N LYS A 101 6.22 12.53 5.29
CA LYS A 101 5.48 13.79 5.13
C LYS A 101 5.68 14.46 3.77
N HIS A 102 6.83 14.23 3.14
CA HIS A 102 7.26 14.99 1.96
C HIS A 102 7.55 14.11 0.74
N ILE A 103 7.44 12.79 0.87
CA ILE A 103 7.68 11.88 -0.25
C ILE A 103 6.58 12.05 -1.29
N ASN A 104 6.98 12.25 -2.54
CA ASN A 104 6.05 12.24 -3.65
C ASN A 104 5.91 10.80 -4.16
N ILE A 105 4.70 10.26 -4.13
CA ILE A 105 4.44 8.89 -4.58
C ILE A 105 4.11 8.95 -6.06
N ALA A 106 5.04 8.47 -6.90
CA ALA A 106 4.76 8.25 -8.30
C ALA A 106 4.03 6.91 -8.47
N ILE A 107 2.84 6.96 -9.07
CA ILE A 107 2.10 5.76 -9.47
C ILE A 107 2.45 5.49 -10.93
N SER A 108 3.37 4.56 -11.14
CA SER A 108 3.81 4.18 -12.48
C SER A 108 2.72 3.40 -13.21
N TYR A 109 2.55 3.69 -14.50
CA TYR A 109 1.65 2.96 -15.39
C TYR A 109 2.26 2.88 -16.80
N GLN A 110 1.82 1.92 -17.60
CA GLN A 110 2.27 1.81 -18.99
C GLN A 110 1.42 2.71 -19.89
N LYS A 111 2.05 3.57 -20.69
CA LYS A 111 1.33 4.41 -21.65
C LYS A 111 0.62 3.53 -22.68
N SER A 112 -0.64 3.83 -22.96
CA SER A 112 -1.42 3.21 -24.03
C SER A 112 -1.51 4.19 -25.20
N SER A 113 -1.33 3.69 -26.43
CA SER A 113 -1.65 4.43 -27.66
C SER A 113 -3.15 4.41 -27.96
N ASP A 114 -3.86 3.43 -27.42
CA ASP A 114 -5.29 3.22 -27.64
C ASP A 114 -6.14 4.00 -26.63
N GLY A 115 -7.42 4.22 -26.96
CA GLY A 115 -8.39 4.83 -26.06
C GLY A 115 -8.46 4.13 -24.70
N LEU A 116 -8.62 4.91 -23.64
CA LEU A 116 -8.71 4.42 -22.26
C LEU A 116 -10.18 4.24 -21.84
N HIS A 117 -10.51 3.05 -21.32
CA HIS A 117 -11.76 2.81 -20.61
C HIS A 117 -11.50 2.95 -19.10
N LEU A 118 -11.80 4.12 -18.54
CA LEU A 118 -11.56 4.41 -17.13
C LEU A 118 -12.78 4.06 -16.27
N LEU A 119 -12.57 3.22 -15.27
CA LEU A 119 -13.46 3.02 -14.14
C LEU A 119 -13.06 4.03 -13.06
N ILE A 120 -14.00 4.87 -12.64
CA ILE A 120 -13.76 5.88 -11.62
C ILE A 120 -14.72 5.59 -10.47
N ASP A 121 -14.16 5.53 -9.27
CA ASP A 121 -14.91 5.41 -8.04
C ASP A 121 -14.21 6.21 -6.94
N SER A 122 -14.97 6.60 -5.92
CA SER A 122 -14.43 7.29 -4.75
C SER A 122 -14.77 6.57 -3.46
N THR A 123 -13.85 6.62 -2.50
CA THR A 123 -14.09 6.09 -1.16
C THR A 123 -13.83 7.14 -0.09
N GLY A 124 -14.72 7.17 0.91
CA GLY A 124 -14.60 8.06 2.06
C GLY A 124 -13.56 7.55 3.05
N MET A 125 -12.48 8.29 3.25
CA MET A 125 -11.45 8.02 4.23
C MET A 125 -11.59 8.93 5.45
N LYS A 126 -11.80 8.32 6.62
CA LYS A 126 -11.76 9.04 7.90
C LYS A 126 -10.31 9.20 8.35
N PHE A 127 -9.82 10.44 8.43
CA PHE A 127 -8.46 10.73 8.87
C PHE A 127 -8.40 11.36 10.26
N LEU A 128 -9.49 12.00 10.72
CA LEU A 128 -9.62 12.53 12.06
C LEU A 128 -10.97 12.12 12.65
N GLY A 129 -10.94 11.60 13.87
CA GLY A 129 -12.16 11.31 14.63
C GLY A 129 -11.99 10.09 15.52
N GLU A 130 -12.59 10.16 16.69
CA GLU A 130 -12.55 9.09 17.68
C GLU A 130 -13.17 7.79 17.19
N GLY A 131 -12.70 6.68 17.75
CA GLY A 131 -13.28 5.36 17.53
C GLY A 131 -14.77 5.34 17.88
N GLU A 132 -15.49 4.43 17.23
CA GLU A 132 -16.94 4.22 17.41
C GLU A 132 -17.30 4.01 18.89
N TRP A 133 -16.44 3.30 19.62
CA TRP A 133 -16.63 3.02 21.04
C TRP A 133 -16.52 4.26 21.94
N LYS A 134 -15.50 5.11 21.78
CA LYS A 134 -15.22 6.27 22.67
C LYS A 134 -16.37 7.27 22.67
N ARG A 135 -16.67 7.91 21.54
CA ARG A 135 -17.90 7.53 20.83
C ARG A 135 -19.18 7.44 21.67
N LYS A 136 -19.70 6.23 21.62
CA LYS A 136 -20.90 5.78 22.31
C LYS A 136 -20.83 5.92 23.82
N LYS A 137 -19.63 5.87 24.43
CA LYS A 137 -19.45 5.89 25.89
C LYS A 137 -19.29 7.28 26.50
N HIS A 138 -18.59 8.17 25.81
CA HIS A 138 -18.13 9.45 26.35
C HIS A 138 -18.55 10.66 25.50
N GLY A 139 -19.26 10.43 24.38
CA GLY A 139 -19.58 11.48 23.42
C GLY A 139 -18.38 11.87 22.56
N PRO A 140 -18.61 12.68 21.50
CA PRO A 140 -17.55 13.15 20.63
C PRO A 140 -16.83 14.37 21.22
N GLU A 141 -15.51 14.29 21.35
CA GLU A 141 -14.69 15.42 21.81
C GLU A 141 -14.31 16.37 20.65
N TYR A 142 -14.30 15.87 19.40
CA TYR A 142 -14.04 16.66 18.18
C TYR A 142 -14.79 16.12 16.96
N ARG A 143 -15.01 17.01 15.97
CA ARG A 143 -15.73 16.70 14.72
C ARG A 143 -14.95 15.70 13.87
N ARG A 144 -15.63 14.67 13.33
CA ARG A 144 -15.00 13.75 12.36
C ARG A 144 -14.64 14.52 11.09
N GLN A 145 -13.42 14.35 10.61
CA GLN A 145 -13.03 14.83 9.30
C GLN A 145 -12.80 13.64 8.38
N TRP A 146 -13.38 13.75 7.20
CA TRP A 146 -13.19 12.78 6.12
C TRP A 146 -12.57 13.48 4.91
N ARG A 147 -11.92 12.67 4.09
CA ARG A 147 -11.53 13.01 2.72
C ARG A 147 -12.15 11.98 1.81
N LYS A 148 -12.30 12.33 0.52
CA LYS A 148 -12.58 11.35 -0.51
C LYS A 148 -11.30 11.01 -1.25
N LEU A 149 -11.05 9.72 -1.41
CA LEU A 149 -10.01 9.19 -2.27
C LEU A 149 -10.68 8.76 -3.57
N HIS A 150 -10.41 9.50 -4.64
CA HIS A 150 -10.84 9.18 -6.00
C HIS A 150 -9.77 8.33 -6.67
N MET A 151 -10.18 7.22 -7.27
CA MET A 151 -9.28 6.34 -8.02
C MET A 151 -9.84 6.08 -9.41
N GLY A 152 -9.01 6.37 -10.42
CA GLY A 152 -9.28 6.01 -11.81
C GLY A 152 -8.45 4.79 -12.19
N ILE A 153 -9.09 3.71 -12.63
CA ILE A 153 -8.46 2.45 -13.02
C ILE A 153 -8.82 2.15 -14.47
N ASP A 154 -7.83 1.76 -15.27
CA ASP A 154 -8.08 1.25 -16.62
C ASP A 154 -8.75 -0.13 -16.54
N ALA A 155 -9.96 -0.26 -17.10
CA ALA A 155 -10.77 -1.48 -17.05
C ALA A 155 -10.06 -2.70 -17.67
N LYS A 156 -9.17 -2.48 -18.65
CA LYS A 156 -8.49 -3.56 -19.38
C LYS A 156 -7.24 -4.04 -18.65
N THR A 157 -6.41 -3.11 -18.19
CA THR A 157 -5.09 -3.42 -17.60
C THR A 157 -5.11 -3.48 -16.07
N LEU A 158 -6.18 -2.97 -15.45
CA LEU A 158 -6.30 -2.76 -14.00
C LEU A 158 -5.22 -1.83 -13.43
N GLN A 159 -4.51 -1.08 -14.28
CA GLN A 159 -3.53 -0.08 -13.84
C GLN A 159 -4.25 1.14 -13.29
N ILE A 160 -3.77 1.63 -12.14
CA ILE A 160 -4.21 2.90 -11.57
C ILE A 160 -3.69 4.03 -12.49
N ARG A 161 -4.60 4.83 -13.04
CA ARG A 161 -4.32 5.94 -13.95
C ARG A 161 -4.41 7.31 -13.28
N ALA A 162 -5.24 7.42 -12.25
CA ALA A 162 -5.41 8.66 -11.49
C ALA A 162 -5.69 8.34 -10.02
N VAL A 163 -5.11 9.13 -9.12
CA VAL A 163 -5.45 9.13 -7.70
C VAL A 163 -5.52 10.57 -7.23
N GLN A 164 -6.63 10.94 -6.62
CA GLN A 164 -6.81 12.29 -6.07
C GLN A 164 -7.46 12.21 -4.70
N LEU A 165 -6.87 12.92 -3.73
CA LEU A 165 -7.49 13.12 -2.42
C LEU A 165 -8.17 14.49 -2.40
N THR A 166 -9.47 14.52 -2.12
CA THR A 166 -10.25 15.77 -2.06
C THR A 166 -10.95 15.94 -0.72
N THR A 167 -11.44 17.15 -0.47
CA THR A 167 -12.40 17.46 0.59
C THR A 167 -13.73 16.73 0.35
N ASN A 168 -14.53 16.56 1.40
CA ASN A 168 -15.80 15.81 1.33
C ASN A 168 -16.88 16.42 0.45
N ASN A 169 -16.78 17.71 0.13
CA ASN A 169 -17.76 18.44 -0.68
C ASN A 169 -17.56 18.25 -2.18
N VAL A 170 -16.54 17.49 -2.60
CA VAL A 170 -16.29 17.17 -4.01
C VAL A 170 -17.03 15.87 -4.34
N SER A 171 -17.90 15.91 -5.33
CA SER A 171 -18.54 14.71 -5.90
C SER A 171 -17.60 13.97 -6.83
N ASP A 172 -18.07 12.83 -7.31
CA ASP A 172 -17.36 11.92 -8.21
C ASP A 172 -17.60 12.33 -9.67
#